data_AF-A0ABD0S1R2-F1
#
_entry.id   AF-A0ABD0S1R2-F1
#
_cell.length_a   1.000
_cell.length_b   1.000
_cell.length_c   1.000
_cell.angle_alpha   90.00
_cell.angle_beta   90.00
_cell.angle_gamma   90.00
#
_symmetry.space_group_name_H-M   'P 1'
#
loop_
_entity.id
_entity.type
_entity.pdbx_description
1 polymer ?
#
loop_
_entity_poly.entity_id
_entity_poly.type
_entity_poly.pdbx_seq_one_letter_code
_entity_poly.pdbx_strand_id
1 'polypeptide(L)' 'VPGGDYINANFIDGYRRQGAYIATQGPMPDTFSDFWRMVWEQHSANIIMITKLEEKSR' A
#
# COMPACT_ATOMS: atom_id res chain seq x y z
N VAL A 1 -19.71 4.83 0.31
CA VAL A 1 -19.98 3.85 1.40
C VAL A 1 -19.32 4.42 2.65
N PRO A 2 -20.01 4.58 3.79
CA PRO A 2 -19.37 5.07 5.01
C PRO A 2 -18.19 4.14 5.36
N GLY A 3 -16.97 4.66 5.44
CA GLY A 3 -15.74 3.86 5.65
C GLY A 3 -15.02 3.41 4.37
N GLY A 4 -15.53 3.74 3.18
CA GLY A 4 -14.90 3.40 1.90
C GLY A 4 -13.64 4.19 1.55
N ASP A 5 -13.14 5.06 2.43
CA ASP A 5 -11.93 5.87 2.17
C ASP A 5 -10.73 5.39 2.99
N TYR A 6 -10.91 4.38 3.85
CA TYR A 6 -9.82 3.85 4.66
C TYR A 6 -9.02 2.79 3.91
N ILE A 7 -7.70 2.94 3.94
CA ILE A 7 -6.73 1.89 3.64
C ILE A 7 -5.62 1.97 4.68
N ASN A 8 -5.09 0.83 5.10
CA ASN A 8 -3.95 0.79 6.02
C ASN A 8 -2.65 1.14 5.27
N ALA A 9 -2.42 2.43 5.12
CA ALA A 9 -1.25 2.99 4.46
C ALA A 9 -0.91 4.37 5.04
N ASN A 10 0.37 4.73 5.02
CA ASN A 10 0.86 6.04 5.41
C ASN A 10 1.90 6.55 4.42
N PHE A 11 1.88 7.86 4.18
CA PHE A 11 2.97 8.54 3.48
C PHE A 11 4.22 8.56 4.36
N ILE A 12 5.36 8.26 3.74
CA ILE A 12 6.68 8.28 4.36
C ILE A 12 7.56 9.25 3.59
N ASP A 13 8.25 10.10 4.32
CA ASP A 13 9.20 11.05 3.76
C ASP A 13 10.42 10.33 3.19
N GLY A 14 10.87 10.78 2.02
CA GLY A 14 12.16 10.42 1.48
C GLY A 14 13.24 11.42 1.87
N TYR A 15 14.46 11.18 1.42
CA TYR A 15 15.62 12.02 1.75
C TYR A 15 15.43 13.52 1.43
N ARG A 16 14.68 13.86 0.37
CA ARG A 16 14.46 15.25 -0.08
C ARG A 16 13.01 15.60 -0.41
N ARG A 17 12.07 14.69 -0.20
CA ARG A 17 10.67 14.86 -0.59
C ARG A 17 9.76 14.31 0.49
N GLN A 18 8.86 15.15 1.01
CA GLN A 18 7.81 14.69 1.92
C GLN A 18 6.82 13.80 1.18
N GLY A 19 6.34 12.74 1.84
CA GLY A 19 5.46 11.73 1.24
C GLY A 19 6.01 11.13 -0.05
N ALA A 20 7.32 10.87 -0.09
CA ALA A 20 7.97 10.26 -1.27
C ALA A 20 7.54 8.81 -1.48
N TYR A 21 7.15 8.12 -0.41
CA TYR A 21 6.76 6.72 -0.43
C TYR A 21 5.41 6.53 0.26
N ILE A 22 4.76 5.41 -0.04
CA ILE A 22 3.60 4.92 0.68
C ILE A 22 4.00 3.59 1.31
N ALA A 23 4.00 3.52 2.64
CA ALA A 23 4.13 2.26 3.37
C ALA A 23 2.72 1.73 3.61
N THR A 24 2.47 0.48 3.21
CA THR A 24 1.15 -0.17 3.35
C THR A 24 1.33 -1.64 3.70
N GLN A 25 0.29 -2.23 4.30
CA GLN A 25 0.22 -3.67 4.51
C GLN A 25 0.15 -4.44 3.18
N GLY A 26 0.51 -5.72 3.20
CA GLY A 26 0.14 -6.64 2.12
C GLY A 26 -1.39 -6.64 1.97
N PRO A 27 -1.93 -6.47 0.75
CA PRO A 27 -3.37 -6.35 0.59
C PRO A 27 -4.05 -7.70 0.85
N MET A 28 -5.23 -7.66 1.46
CA MET A 28 -6.05 -8.82 1.79
C MET A 28 -7.16 -8.98 0.73
N PRO A 29 -7.82 -10.15 0.62
CA PRO A 29 -8.85 -10.37 -0.39
C PRO A 29 -9.97 -9.31 -0.41
N ASP A 30 -10.33 -8.80 0.77
CA ASP A 30 -11.33 -7.75 0.96
C ASP A 30 -10.81 -6.32 0.69
N THR A 31 -9.48 -6.11 0.63
CA THR A 31 -8.86 -4.80 0.38
C THR A 31 -8.14 -4.69 -0.97
N PHE A 32 -8.24 -5.69 -1.85
CA PHE A 32 -7.59 -5.65 -3.17
C PHE A 32 -8.04 -4.45 -4.03
N SER A 33 -9.34 -4.15 -4.04
CA SER A 33 -9.86 -3.00 -4.80
C SER A 33 -9.34 -1.68 -4.25
N ASP A 34 -9.27 -1.55 -2.93
CA ASP A 34 -8.77 -0.33 -2.28
C ASP A 34 -7.27 -0.13 -2.52
N PHE A 35 -6.50 -1.22 -2.49
CA PHE A 35 -5.08 -1.19 -2.82
C PHE A 35 -4.84 -0.68 -4.25
N TRP A 36 -5.54 -1.23 -5.25
CA TRP A 36 -5.38 -0.79 -6.63
C TRP A 36 -5.92 0.62 -6.88
N ARG A 37 -7.00 1.00 -6.20
CA ARG A 37 -7.49 2.38 -6.22
C ARG A 37 -6.46 3.36 -5.67
N MET A 38 -5.82 3.04 -4.54
CA MET A 38 -4.73 3.85 -3.98
C MET A 38 -3.55 3.97 -4.97
N VAL A 39 -3.13 2.88 -5.61
CA VAL A 39 -2.06 2.90 -6.62
C VAL A 39 -2.40 3.84 -7.77
N TRP A 40 -3.64 3.76 -8.26
CA TRP A 40 -4.14 4.61 -9.34
C TRP A 40 -4.21 6.09 -8.95
N GLU A 41 -4.88 6.40 -7.85
CA GLU A 41 -5.09 7.77 -7.37
C GLU A 41 -3.79 8.48 -6.97
N GLN A 42 -2.81 7.74 -6.44
CA GLN A 42 -1.50 8.28 -6.06
C GLN A 42 -0.48 8.25 -7.20
N HIS A 43 -0.89 7.85 -8.42
CA HIS A 43 -0.02 7.75 -9.59
C HIS A 43 1.26 6.94 -9.32
N SER A 44 1.14 5.86 -8.54
CA SER A 44 2.28 5.03 -8.15
C SER A 44 2.71 4.12 -9.29
N ALA A 45 3.87 4.40 -9.88
CA ALA A 45 4.39 3.61 -11.00
C ALA A 45 5.15 2.34 -10.58
N ASN A 46 5.64 2.30 -9.33
CA ASN A 46 6.46 1.20 -8.83
C ASN A 46 5.87 0.64 -7.53
N ILE A 47 5.77 -0.68 -7.44
CA ILE A 47 5.37 -1.39 -6.22
C ILE A 47 6.54 -2.29 -5.80
N ILE A 48 7.03 -2.12 -4.57
CA ILE A 48 8.12 -2.92 -4.02
C ILE A 48 7.57 -3.80 -2.89
N MET A 49 7.53 -5.13 -3.12
CA MET A 49 7.09 -6.11 -2.13
C MET A 49 8.30 -6.77 -1.46
N ILE A 50 8.39 -6.67 -0.13
CA ILE A 50 9.54 -7.15 0.67
C ILE A 50 9.27 -8.47 1.40
N THR A 51 8.17 -9.16 1.08
CA THR A 51 7.80 -10.46 1.66
C THR A 51 7.37 -11.45 0.56
N LYS A 52 7.29 -12.73 0.91
CA LYS A 52 6.71 -13.79 0.06
C LYS A 52 5.20 -13.85 0.28
N LEU A 53 4.48 -14.51 -0.63
CA LEU A 53 3.05 -14.81 -0.42
C LEU A 53 2.84 -15.80 0.72
N GLU A 54 3.77 -16.74 0.89
CA GLU A 54 3.79 -17.70 1.98
C GLU A 54 5.17 -17.70 2.62
N GLU A 55 5.21 -17.40 3.92
CA GLU A 55 6.40 -17.56 4.74
C GLU A 55 6.35 -18.95 5.38
N LYS A 56 7.45 -19.72 5.30
CA LYS A 56 7.50 -21.02 5.99
C LYS A 56 7.38 -20.76 7.49
N SER A 57 6.33 -21.28 8.09
CA SER A 57 6.24 -21.34 9.54
C SER A 57 7.42 -22.15 10.06
N ARG A 58 8.10 -21.59 11.08
CA ARG A 58 9.27 -22.22 11.70
C ARG A 58 8.87 -23.44 12.52
#